data_AF-W6TU11-F1
#
_entry.id   AF-W6TU11-F1
#
_cell.length_a   1.000
_cell.length_b   1.000
_cell.length_c   1.000
_cell.angle_alpha   90.00
_cell.angle_beta   90.00
_cell.angle_gamma   90.00
#
_symmetry.space_group_name_H-M   'P 1'
#
loop_
_entity.id
_entity.type
_entity.pdbx_description
1 polymer ?
#
loop_
_entity_poly.entity_id
_entity_poly.type
_entity_poly.pdbx_seq_one_letter_code
_entity_poly.pdbx_strand_id
1 'polypeptide(L)'
;MNKLYFIGGASGSGKTAVMPHLKELLGDGIAVYDFDDIGVPEGADKKWRQESTEKWLQKLLSEGKDTCLLGQIVLGEILSCPSAKQIDKINFCLLDVSDFERIGRLKKRNTYGADQHMLNWAAWLRMHHQDPEWTPHVIQEDAADIMDFTRLSALKSYEEVANIKILDTTDLALQEVAGQLVDWVRSFDIAPFHVVKVQPHEVVVIENKITSYNNSKAPFSQQQPFVNLNFCIKDDSGLIIAGITSLMYCWGMLFVDILAIDEKYYKNGLGSKLLSHVENEAKKLGATLAHLDTFDFQAKDFYIKHGYEVFGVLDDCPKGHKRYYMKKVLG
;
A
#
# COMPACT_ATOMS: atom_id res chain seq x y z
N MET A 1 -11.36 7.14 -20.17
CA MET A 1 -10.98 8.55 -19.95
C MET A 1 -9.48 8.55 -19.79
N ASN A 2 -8.75 9.39 -20.51
CA ASN A 2 -7.29 9.37 -20.45
C ASN A 2 -6.82 9.94 -19.11
N LYS A 3 -5.71 9.44 -18.60
CA LYS A 3 -5.11 9.94 -17.37
C LYS A 3 -4.22 11.14 -17.68
N LEU A 4 -4.47 12.23 -16.97
CA LEU A 4 -3.65 13.43 -17.03
C LEU A 4 -2.78 13.49 -15.78
N TYR A 5 -1.49 13.66 -15.99
CA TYR A 5 -0.48 13.82 -14.95
C TYR A 5 0.13 15.21 -15.07
N PHE A 6 0.15 15.96 -13.99
CA PHE A 6 0.76 17.29 -13.93
C PHE A 6 1.99 17.22 -13.04
N ILE A 7 3.12 17.73 -13.53
CA ILE A 7 4.36 17.83 -12.77
C ILE A 7 4.71 19.31 -12.64
N GLY A 8 4.35 19.88 -11.50
CA GLY A 8 4.56 21.27 -11.16
C GLY A 8 5.87 21.53 -10.41
N GLY A 9 6.16 22.79 -10.14
CA GLY A 9 7.27 23.19 -9.28
C GLY A 9 7.79 24.59 -9.58
N ALA A 10 8.41 25.24 -8.59
CA ALA A 10 9.08 26.53 -8.78
C ALA A 10 10.30 26.43 -9.72
N SER A 11 10.81 27.57 -10.19
CA SER A 11 12.00 27.58 -11.03
C SER A 11 13.20 26.96 -10.31
N GLY A 12 14.05 26.21 -11.03
CA GLY A 12 15.16 25.46 -10.46
C GLY A 12 14.83 24.07 -9.89
N SER A 13 13.56 23.66 -9.84
CA SER A 13 13.17 22.33 -9.33
C SER A 13 13.49 21.15 -10.25
N GLY A 14 13.99 21.39 -11.47
CA GLY A 14 14.44 20.32 -12.37
C GLY A 14 13.42 19.84 -13.42
N LYS A 15 12.21 20.43 -13.51
CA LYS A 15 11.15 20.05 -14.48
C LYS A 15 11.64 19.86 -15.92
N THR A 16 12.18 20.92 -16.54
CA THR A 16 12.71 20.85 -17.92
C THR A 16 13.92 19.93 -18.03
N ALA A 17 14.73 19.82 -16.96
CA ALA A 17 15.93 19.00 -16.97
C ALA A 17 15.63 17.49 -16.90
N VAL A 18 14.56 17.09 -16.20
CA VAL A 18 14.16 15.68 -16.07
C VAL A 18 13.42 15.16 -17.31
N MET A 19 12.86 16.06 -18.11
CA MET A 19 11.94 15.70 -19.21
C MET A 19 12.50 14.70 -20.23
N PRO A 20 13.76 14.79 -20.70
CA PRO A 20 14.31 13.82 -21.65
C PRO A 20 14.35 12.39 -21.07
N HIS A 21 14.76 12.26 -19.80
CA HIS A 21 14.78 10.97 -19.10
C HIS A 21 13.37 10.43 -18.83
N LEU A 22 12.43 11.33 -18.50
CA LEU A 22 11.04 10.95 -18.30
C LEU A 22 10.40 10.44 -19.60
N LYS A 23 10.65 11.12 -20.74
CA LYS A 23 10.22 10.67 -22.08
C LYS A 23 10.77 9.29 -22.42
N GLU A 24 12.06 9.07 -22.17
CA GLU A 24 12.72 7.78 -22.41
C GLU A 24 12.09 6.65 -21.58
N LEU A 25 11.84 6.86 -20.29
CA LEU A 25 11.33 5.82 -19.39
C LEU A 25 9.82 5.55 -19.54
N LEU A 26 9.01 6.56 -19.86
CA LEU A 26 7.58 6.39 -20.09
C LEU A 26 7.28 5.75 -21.46
N GLY A 27 8.17 5.95 -22.45
CA GLY A 27 7.97 5.46 -23.81
C GLY A 27 6.77 6.08 -24.52
N ASP A 28 6.32 5.46 -25.61
CA ASP A 28 5.25 6.01 -26.47
C ASP A 28 3.84 5.91 -25.87
N GLY A 29 3.70 5.26 -24.71
CA GLY A 29 2.41 5.05 -24.05
C GLY A 29 1.83 6.30 -23.38
N ILE A 30 2.66 7.27 -23.00
CA ILE A 30 2.26 8.51 -22.33
C ILE A 30 2.96 9.69 -23.00
N ALA A 31 2.19 10.63 -23.54
CA ALA A 31 2.75 11.82 -24.19
C ALA A 31 3.27 12.81 -23.13
N VAL A 32 4.48 13.34 -23.32
CA VAL A 32 5.11 14.27 -22.37
C VAL A 32 5.30 15.64 -22.99
N TYR A 33 4.74 16.66 -22.37
CA TYR A 33 4.74 18.05 -22.83
C TYR A 33 5.44 18.99 -21.86
N ASP A 34 6.10 20.02 -22.40
CA ASP A 34 6.53 21.18 -21.62
C ASP A 34 5.43 22.23 -21.69
N PHE A 35 5.07 22.81 -20.54
CA PHE A 35 4.09 23.89 -20.47
C PHE A 35 4.46 25.07 -21.37
N ASP A 36 5.75 25.31 -21.55
CA ASP A 36 6.27 26.42 -22.36
C ASP A 36 6.16 26.14 -23.87
N ASP A 37 5.79 24.92 -24.30
CA ASP A 37 5.64 24.53 -25.73
C ASP A 37 4.55 25.34 -26.47
N ILE A 38 3.64 26.00 -25.75
CA ILE A 38 2.62 26.90 -26.33
C ILE A 38 3.18 28.29 -26.69
N GLY A 39 4.44 28.57 -26.34
CA GLY A 39 5.12 29.85 -26.51
C GLY A 39 4.91 30.79 -25.32
N VAL A 40 6.01 31.25 -24.73
CA VAL A 40 6.02 32.20 -23.60
C VAL A 40 6.24 33.62 -24.12
N PRO A 41 5.28 34.55 -23.95
CA PRO A 41 5.45 35.93 -24.38
C PRO A 41 6.40 36.69 -23.44
N GLU A 42 6.95 37.80 -23.94
CA GLU A 42 7.68 38.75 -23.09
C GLU A 42 6.73 39.35 -22.05
N GLY A 43 7.14 39.35 -20.79
CA GLY A 43 6.29 39.84 -19.68
C GLY A 43 5.17 38.88 -19.27
N ALA A 44 5.26 37.59 -19.62
CA ALA A 44 4.35 36.56 -19.15
C ALA A 44 4.09 36.66 -17.64
N ASP A 45 2.81 36.76 -17.28
CA ASP A 45 2.35 36.99 -15.91
C ASP A 45 1.44 35.85 -15.42
N LYS A 46 0.81 36.07 -14.26
CA LYS A 46 -0.15 35.14 -13.66
C LYS A 46 -1.35 34.88 -14.57
N LYS A 47 -1.89 35.92 -15.22
CA LYS A 47 -3.08 35.78 -16.09
C LYS A 47 -2.74 34.94 -17.31
N TRP A 48 -1.59 35.20 -17.93
CA TRP A 48 -1.09 34.37 -19.03
C TRP A 48 -0.92 32.91 -18.60
N ARG A 49 -0.35 32.64 -17.41
CA ARG A 49 -0.20 31.28 -16.90
C ARG A 49 -1.55 30.58 -16.71
N GLN A 50 -2.54 31.28 -16.18
CA GLN A 50 -3.89 30.74 -15.94
C GLN A 50 -4.62 30.43 -17.26
N GLU A 51 -4.59 31.35 -18.23
CA GLU A 51 -5.14 31.14 -19.57
C GLU A 51 -4.42 30.01 -20.32
N SER A 52 -3.11 29.92 -20.14
CA SER A 52 -2.29 28.85 -20.71
C SER A 52 -2.61 27.49 -20.10
N THR A 53 -2.91 27.44 -18.80
CA THR A 53 -3.35 26.22 -18.12
C THR A 53 -4.66 25.71 -18.71
N GLU A 54 -5.66 26.59 -18.95
CA GLU A 54 -6.91 26.21 -19.61
C GLU A 54 -6.67 25.71 -21.05
N LYS A 55 -5.84 26.40 -21.84
CA LYS A 55 -5.48 25.95 -23.21
C LYS A 55 -4.85 24.55 -23.21
N TRP A 56 -3.97 24.28 -22.23
CA TRP A 56 -3.39 22.96 -22.05
C TRP A 56 -4.47 21.93 -21.71
N LEU A 57 -5.36 22.20 -20.75
CA LEU A 57 -6.43 21.26 -20.41
C LEU A 57 -7.32 20.92 -21.61
N GLN A 58 -7.71 21.92 -22.41
CA GLN A 58 -8.48 21.72 -23.63
C GLN A 58 -7.75 20.80 -24.62
N LYS A 59 -6.46 21.05 -24.85
CA LYS A 59 -5.62 20.22 -25.72
C LYS A 59 -5.53 18.78 -25.19
N LEU A 60 -5.12 18.59 -23.94
CA LEU A 60 -4.88 17.27 -23.35
C LEU A 60 -6.17 16.42 -23.26
N LEU A 61 -7.32 17.04 -22.98
CA LEU A 61 -8.61 16.36 -22.98
C LEU A 61 -9.04 15.89 -24.39
N SER A 62 -8.62 16.61 -25.43
CA SER A 62 -8.93 16.27 -26.83
C SER A 62 -8.04 15.18 -27.44
N GLU A 63 -6.86 14.91 -26.86
CA GLU A 63 -5.83 14.08 -27.49
C GLU A 63 -6.08 12.56 -27.47
N GLY A 64 -7.00 12.05 -26.63
CA GLY A 64 -7.28 10.62 -26.63
C GLY A 64 -6.14 9.73 -26.06
N LYS A 65 -5.11 10.32 -25.43
CA LYS A 65 -3.95 9.61 -24.86
C LYS A 65 -3.67 10.06 -23.42
N ASP A 66 -3.04 9.19 -22.65
CA ASP A 66 -2.51 9.55 -21.34
C ASP A 66 -1.36 10.55 -21.52
N THR A 67 -1.31 11.58 -20.69
CA THR A 67 -0.35 12.68 -20.87
C THR A 67 0.28 13.13 -19.56
N CYS A 68 1.51 13.62 -19.67
CA CYS A 68 2.26 14.25 -18.61
C CYS A 68 2.65 15.66 -19.02
N LEU A 69 2.13 16.66 -18.31
CA LEU A 69 2.45 18.08 -18.54
C LEU A 69 3.36 18.59 -17.43
N LEU A 70 4.57 19.03 -17.80
CA LEU A 70 5.55 19.58 -16.87
C LEU A 70 5.63 21.09 -17.02
N GLY A 71 5.66 21.83 -15.93
CA GLY A 71 5.84 23.28 -16.03
C GLY A 71 5.63 24.05 -14.73
N GLN A 72 5.62 25.37 -14.82
CA GLN A 72 5.19 26.22 -13.73
C GLN A 72 3.66 26.19 -13.63
N ILE A 73 3.13 25.08 -13.12
CA ILE A 73 1.69 24.83 -13.03
C ILE A 73 1.31 24.78 -11.55
N VAL A 74 0.10 25.23 -11.22
CA VAL A 74 -0.43 25.25 -9.86
C VAL A 74 -1.71 24.42 -9.80
N LEU A 75 -1.80 23.50 -8.83
CA LEU A 75 -2.98 22.62 -8.68
C LEU A 75 -4.29 23.41 -8.51
N GLY A 76 -4.27 24.45 -7.66
CA GLY A 76 -5.43 25.33 -7.47
C GLY A 76 -5.86 26.05 -8.75
N GLU A 77 -4.93 26.41 -9.63
CA GLU A 77 -5.26 26.98 -10.94
C GLU A 77 -5.90 25.94 -11.86
N ILE A 78 -5.34 24.73 -11.95
CA ILE A 78 -5.95 23.63 -12.73
C ILE A 78 -7.40 23.41 -12.28
N LEU A 79 -7.64 23.28 -10.97
CA LEU A 79 -8.98 23.03 -10.42
C LEU A 79 -9.98 24.16 -10.73
N SER A 80 -9.47 25.36 -10.99
CA SER A 80 -10.27 26.57 -11.25
C SER A 80 -10.44 26.86 -12.74
N CYS A 81 -9.78 26.09 -13.61
CA CYS A 81 -9.98 26.18 -15.06
C CYS A 81 -11.34 25.55 -15.48
N PRO A 82 -12.08 26.16 -16.43
CA PRO A 82 -13.36 25.62 -16.90
C PRO A 82 -13.32 24.16 -17.35
N SER A 83 -12.27 23.75 -18.09
CA SER A 83 -12.13 22.39 -18.58
C SER A 83 -11.90 21.35 -17.49
N ALA A 84 -11.43 21.73 -16.30
CA ALA A 84 -11.15 20.79 -15.21
C ALA A 84 -12.42 20.13 -14.63
N LYS A 85 -13.61 20.67 -14.93
CA LYS A 85 -14.91 20.03 -14.59
C LYS A 85 -15.11 18.69 -15.29
N GLN A 86 -14.35 18.40 -16.35
CA GLN A 86 -14.38 17.14 -17.09
C GLN A 86 -13.43 16.08 -16.50
N ILE A 87 -12.62 16.45 -15.50
CA ILE A 87 -11.61 15.58 -14.88
C ILE A 87 -12.13 15.18 -13.50
N ASP A 88 -12.37 13.88 -13.32
CA ASP A 88 -12.84 13.31 -12.05
C ASP A 88 -11.79 13.50 -10.95
N LYS A 89 -10.56 13.03 -11.19
CA LYS A 89 -9.43 13.15 -10.26
C LYS A 89 -8.15 13.61 -10.96
N ILE A 90 -7.52 14.65 -10.44
CA ILE A 90 -6.27 15.22 -10.97
C ILE A 90 -5.06 14.50 -10.35
N ASN A 91 -4.09 14.07 -11.14
CA ASN A 91 -2.82 13.57 -10.61
C ASN A 91 -1.77 14.68 -10.67
N PHE A 92 -1.29 15.16 -9.53
CA PHE A 92 -0.33 16.26 -9.47
C PHE A 92 0.89 15.92 -8.61
N CYS A 93 2.08 15.97 -9.21
CA CYS A 93 3.36 15.85 -8.50
C CYS A 93 4.06 17.21 -8.48
N LEU A 94 4.35 17.74 -7.29
CA LEU A 94 5.17 18.93 -7.11
C LEU A 94 6.64 18.52 -6.98
N LEU A 95 7.47 18.90 -7.95
CA LEU A 95 8.92 18.82 -7.80
C LEU A 95 9.39 19.97 -6.90
N ASP A 96 10.01 19.61 -5.79
CA ASP A 96 10.66 20.57 -4.90
C ASP A 96 12.16 20.30 -4.77
N VAL A 97 12.86 21.31 -4.28
CA VAL A 97 14.31 21.28 -4.06
C VAL A 97 14.61 22.29 -2.95
N SER A 98 15.61 21.98 -2.13
CA SER A 98 16.11 22.91 -1.12
C SER A 98 16.48 24.26 -1.75
N ASP A 99 16.29 25.34 -1.00
CA ASP A 99 16.54 26.69 -1.50
C ASP A 99 18.02 26.89 -1.89
N PHE A 100 18.94 26.24 -1.17
CA PHE A 100 20.37 26.28 -1.46
C PHE A 100 20.68 25.66 -2.83
N GLU A 101 20.21 24.44 -3.06
CA GLU A 101 20.42 23.75 -4.33
C GLU A 101 19.67 24.43 -5.48
N ARG A 102 18.46 24.97 -5.22
CA ARG A 102 17.70 25.78 -6.19
C ARG A 102 18.52 26.96 -6.70
N ILE A 103 19.07 27.75 -5.78
CA ILE A 103 19.90 28.92 -6.12
C ILE A 103 21.14 28.45 -6.89
N GLY A 104 21.78 27.36 -6.47
CA GLY A 104 22.92 26.76 -7.17
C GLY A 104 22.59 26.41 -8.63
N ARG A 105 21.45 25.74 -8.87
CA ARG A 105 20.97 25.38 -10.21
C ARG A 105 20.68 26.60 -11.08
N LEU A 106 20.00 27.62 -10.53
CA LEU A 106 19.63 28.83 -11.27
C LEU A 106 20.84 29.68 -11.64
N LYS A 107 21.80 29.85 -10.71
CA LYS A 107 23.05 30.59 -10.97
C LYS A 107 23.88 29.93 -12.07
N LYS A 108 23.97 28.60 -12.08
CA LYS A 108 24.68 27.84 -13.14
C LYS A 108 24.09 28.06 -14.54
N ARG A 109 22.78 28.29 -14.63
CA ARG A 109 22.07 28.57 -15.89
C ARG A 109 22.09 30.04 -16.31
N ASN A 110 22.75 30.91 -15.55
CA ASN A 110 22.76 32.37 -15.74
C ASN A 110 21.32 32.94 -15.89
N THR A 111 20.37 32.36 -15.16
CA THR A 111 18.97 32.76 -15.23
C THR A 111 18.71 33.91 -14.25
N TYR A 112 18.02 34.95 -14.72
CA TYR A 112 17.53 36.04 -13.85
C TYR A 112 16.48 35.51 -12.86
N GLY A 113 16.35 36.12 -11.68
CA GLY A 113 15.30 35.77 -10.71
C GLY A 113 15.66 34.69 -9.67
N ALA A 114 16.95 34.40 -9.44
CA ALA A 114 17.40 33.66 -8.26
C ALA A 114 17.41 34.57 -7.01
N ASP A 115 16.22 35.03 -6.62
CA ASP A 115 16.00 36.02 -5.56
C ASP A 115 15.02 35.53 -4.49
N GLN A 116 14.76 36.37 -3.49
CA GLN A 116 13.86 36.06 -2.39
C GLN A 116 12.39 35.88 -2.84
N HIS A 117 11.95 36.54 -3.91
CA HIS A 117 10.58 36.38 -4.42
C HIS A 117 10.37 34.96 -4.96
N MET A 118 11.36 34.40 -5.67
CA MET A 118 11.33 33.02 -6.12
C MET A 118 11.30 32.01 -4.95
N LEU A 119 12.05 32.27 -3.87
CA LEU A 119 12.02 31.40 -2.69
C LEU A 119 10.67 31.46 -1.98
N ASN A 120 10.09 32.66 -1.84
CA ASN A 120 8.75 32.83 -1.28
C ASN A 120 7.70 32.11 -2.13
N TRP A 121 7.83 32.17 -3.46
CA TRP A 121 6.98 31.42 -4.39
C TRP A 121 7.11 29.90 -4.21
N ALA A 122 8.32 29.37 -4.07
CA ALA A 122 8.56 27.95 -3.80
C ALA A 122 7.95 27.50 -2.46
N ALA A 123 8.14 28.32 -1.41
CA ALA A 123 7.56 28.05 -0.09
C ALA A 123 6.03 28.07 -0.12
N TRP A 124 5.44 29.06 -0.80
CA TRP A 124 4.00 29.12 -1.00
C TRP A 124 3.47 27.89 -1.74
N LEU A 125 4.12 27.49 -2.85
CA LEU A 125 3.73 26.32 -3.62
C LEU A 125 3.70 25.03 -2.79
N ARG A 126 4.71 24.80 -1.94
CA ARG A 126 4.72 23.62 -1.05
C ARG A 126 3.50 23.56 -0.16
N MET A 127 3.18 24.68 0.49
CA MET A 127 2.07 24.75 1.43
C MET A 127 0.73 24.67 0.70
N HIS A 128 0.54 25.44 -0.37
CA HIS A 128 -0.69 25.44 -1.16
C HIS A 128 -0.92 24.14 -1.94
N HIS A 129 0.11 23.31 -2.14
CA HIS A 129 -0.04 21.97 -2.70
C HIS A 129 -0.58 20.95 -1.69
N GLN A 130 -0.38 21.20 -0.39
CA GLN A 130 -0.86 20.34 0.70
C GLN A 130 -2.22 20.80 1.22
N ASP A 131 -2.44 22.11 1.27
CA ASP A 131 -3.62 22.73 1.88
C ASP A 131 -4.27 23.74 0.90
N PRO A 132 -5.49 23.46 0.39
CA PRO A 132 -6.20 24.38 -0.49
C PRO A 132 -6.59 25.71 0.17
N GLU A 133 -6.69 25.76 1.51
CA GLU A 133 -7.01 26.97 2.28
C GLU A 133 -5.75 27.83 2.54
N TRP A 134 -4.55 27.32 2.22
CA TRP A 134 -3.31 28.05 2.44
C TRP A 134 -3.14 29.19 1.44
N THR A 135 -3.48 30.41 1.89
CA THR A 135 -3.26 31.68 1.17
C THR A 135 -3.70 31.64 -0.31
N PRO A 136 -4.94 31.25 -0.62
CA PRO A 136 -5.43 31.08 -1.99
C PRO A 136 -5.49 32.40 -2.78
N HIS A 137 -5.52 33.54 -2.07
CA HIS A 137 -5.50 34.89 -2.68
C HIS A 137 -4.33 35.10 -3.65
N VAL A 138 -3.19 34.41 -3.45
CA VAL A 138 -2.02 34.49 -4.34
C VAL A 138 -2.37 34.13 -5.80
N ILE A 139 -3.31 33.22 -6.01
CA ILE A 139 -3.81 32.85 -7.35
C ILE A 139 -5.17 33.48 -7.69
N GLN A 140 -5.93 33.97 -6.70
CA GLN A 140 -7.29 34.51 -6.90
C GLN A 140 -7.32 36.03 -7.18
N GLU A 141 -6.51 36.82 -6.48
CA GLU A 141 -6.47 38.27 -6.69
C GLU A 141 -5.88 38.58 -8.07
N ASP A 142 -6.45 39.50 -8.83
CA ASP A 142 -6.01 39.83 -10.20
C ASP A 142 -5.86 38.59 -11.12
N ALA A 143 -6.70 37.57 -10.92
CA ALA A 143 -6.76 36.39 -11.77
C ALA A 143 -7.27 36.71 -13.19
N ALA A 144 -7.06 35.78 -14.13
CA ALA A 144 -7.67 35.84 -15.44
C ALA A 144 -9.20 35.66 -15.33
N ASP A 145 -9.96 36.36 -16.16
CA ASP A 145 -11.43 36.40 -16.08
C ASP A 145 -12.09 35.03 -16.32
N ILE A 146 -11.36 34.09 -16.93
CA ILE A 146 -11.84 32.73 -17.21
C ILE A 146 -11.89 31.82 -15.97
N MET A 147 -11.27 32.23 -14.87
CA MET A 147 -11.06 31.37 -13.70
C MET A 147 -12.30 31.31 -12.80
N ASP A 148 -12.69 30.09 -12.42
CA ASP A 148 -13.79 29.81 -11.49
C ASP A 148 -13.26 29.12 -10.22
N PHE A 149 -12.98 29.92 -9.20
CA PHE A 149 -12.43 29.44 -7.92
C PHE A 149 -13.47 28.84 -6.98
N THR A 150 -14.74 28.69 -7.40
CA THR A 150 -15.81 28.17 -6.54
C THR A 150 -15.51 26.77 -6.06
N ARG A 151 -15.01 25.89 -6.96
CA ARG A 151 -14.62 24.51 -6.62
C ARG A 151 -13.49 24.50 -5.61
N LEU A 152 -12.42 25.28 -5.85
CA LEU A 152 -11.27 25.34 -4.94
C LEU A 152 -11.66 25.86 -3.56
N SER A 153 -12.46 26.92 -3.50
CA SER A 153 -12.85 27.60 -2.25
C SER A 153 -13.74 26.74 -1.35
N ALA A 154 -14.38 25.70 -1.89
CA ALA A 154 -15.21 24.77 -1.14
C ALA A 154 -14.40 23.60 -0.53
N LEU A 155 -13.14 23.39 -0.94
CA LEU A 155 -12.35 22.24 -0.52
C LEU A 155 -11.76 22.43 0.88
N LYS A 156 -11.78 21.35 1.66
CA LYS A 156 -11.02 21.22 2.91
C LYS A 156 -9.75 20.40 2.75
N SER A 157 -9.69 19.58 1.70
CA SER A 157 -8.53 18.76 1.37
C SER A 157 -8.51 18.53 -0.14
N TYR A 158 -7.32 18.41 -0.72
CA TYR A 158 -7.18 18.00 -2.11
C TYR A 158 -7.50 16.52 -2.33
N GLU A 159 -7.49 15.67 -1.30
CA GLU A 159 -7.66 14.22 -1.44
C GLU A 159 -8.97 13.81 -2.14
N GLU A 160 -10.01 14.66 -2.01
CA GLU A 160 -11.32 14.49 -2.63
C GLU A 160 -11.26 14.63 -4.16
N VAL A 161 -10.34 15.44 -4.69
CA VAL A 161 -10.31 15.85 -6.11
C VAL A 161 -8.97 15.60 -6.81
N ALA A 162 -7.93 15.24 -6.06
CA ALA A 162 -6.59 15.06 -6.59
C ALA A 162 -5.79 13.98 -5.84
N ASN A 163 -4.91 13.30 -6.57
CA ASN A 163 -3.81 12.53 -6.01
C ASN A 163 -2.56 13.43 -6.05
N ILE A 164 -2.06 13.81 -4.88
CA ILE A 164 -0.94 14.74 -4.74
C ILE A 164 0.33 14.04 -4.26
N LYS A 165 1.51 14.47 -4.73
CA LYS A 165 2.82 14.02 -4.27
C LYS A 165 3.80 15.20 -4.30
N ILE A 166 4.59 15.38 -3.24
CA ILE A 166 5.81 16.19 -3.31
C ILE A 166 6.99 15.25 -3.54
N LEU A 167 7.81 15.56 -4.53
CA LEU A 167 9.08 14.88 -4.78
C LEU A 167 10.23 15.86 -4.52
N ASP A 168 10.96 15.63 -3.42
CA ASP A 168 12.19 16.36 -3.14
C ASP A 168 13.32 15.86 -4.04
N THR A 169 13.91 16.78 -4.79
CA THR A 169 14.96 16.52 -5.78
C THR A 169 16.35 17.00 -5.33
N THR A 170 16.53 17.38 -4.06
CA THR A 170 17.75 18.02 -3.56
C THR A 170 19.01 17.22 -3.86
N ASP A 171 19.01 15.94 -3.50
CA ASP A 171 20.19 15.06 -3.61
C ASP A 171 20.03 13.96 -4.66
N LEU A 172 19.09 14.13 -5.60
CA LEU A 172 18.78 13.13 -6.62
C LEU A 172 19.37 13.52 -7.98
N ALA A 173 19.98 12.53 -8.65
CA ALA A 173 20.32 12.65 -10.07
C ALA A 173 19.04 12.67 -10.92
N LEU A 174 19.12 13.26 -12.13
CA LEU A 174 17.96 13.41 -13.01
C LEU A 174 17.31 12.07 -13.37
N GLN A 175 18.11 11.01 -13.52
CA GLN A 175 17.62 9.65 -13.78
C GLN A 175 16.83 9.10 -12.59
N GLU A 176 17.25 9.39 -11.35
CA GLU A 176 16.54 8.95 -10.14
C GLU A 176 15.22 9.71 -9.98
N VAL A 177 15.22 11.02 -10.24
CA VAL A 177 13.99 11.83 -10.27
C VAL A 177 13.02 11.28 -11.33
N ALA A 178 13.51 10.98 -12.54
CA ALA A 178 12.69 10.41 -13.61
C ALA A 178 12.11 9.04 -13.22
N GLY A 179 12.92 8.16 -12.62
CA GLY A 179 12.46 6.86 -12.13
C GLY A 179 11.33 6.99 -11.10
N GLN A 180 11.50 7.87 -10.10
CA GLN A 180 10.47 8.10 -9.08
C GLN A 180 9.18 8.74 -9.62
N LEU A 181 9.27 9.52 -10.70
CA LEU A 181 8.10 10.06 -11.39
C LEU A 181 7.39 8.97 -12.19
N VAL A 182 8.13 8.09 -12.86
CA VAL A 182 7.57 6.94 -13.60
C VAL A 182 6.86 5.98 -12.66
N ASP A 183 7.47 5.65 -11.52
CA ASP A 183 6.86 4.79 -10.50
C ASP A 183 5.56 5.41 -9.96
N TRP A 184 5.55 6.73 -9.75
CA TRP A 184 4.35 7.44 -9.34
C TRP A 184 3.27 7.43 -10.43
N VAL A 185 3.61 7.74 -11.68
CA VAL A 185 2.68 7.68 -12.82
C VAL A 185 2.08 6.28 -12.95
N ARG A 186 2.91 5.22 -12.90
CA ARG A 186 2.48 3.82 -13.00
C ARG A 186 1.76 3.30 -11.76
N SER A 187 1.88 3.96 -10.61
CA SER A 187 1.15 3.56 -9.40
C SER A 187 -0.38 3.67 -9.57
N PHE A 188 -0.83 4.47 -10.53
CA PHE A 188 -2.24 4.62 -10.89
C PHE A 188 -2.68 3.64 -11.98
N ASP A 189 -1.77 2.90 -12.60
CA ASP A 189 -2.03 1.81 -13.55
C ASP A 189 -2.17 0.47 -12.80
N ILE A 190 -3.09 0.42 -11.83
CA ILE A 190 -3.53 -0.88 -11.30
C ILE A 190 -4.38 -1.53 -12.38
N ALA A 191 -3.81 -2.53 -13.05
CA ALA A 191 -4.55 -3.37 -13.98
C ALA A 191 -5.81 -3.91 -13.29
N PRO A 192 -6.94 -4.04 -14.02
CA PRO A 192 -8.13 -4.67 -13.47
C PRO A 192 -7.78 -6.05 -12.93
N PHE A 193 -8.16 -6.33 -11.68
CA PHE A 193 -7.97 -7.61 -11.04
C PHE A 193 -9.27 -8.39 -11.02
N HIS A 194 -9.16 -9.71 -11.08
CA HIS A 194 -10.30 -10.63 -11.06
C HIS A 194 -10.12 -11.66 -9.95
N VAL A 195 -11.21 -12.03 -9.28
CA VAL A 195 -11.21 -13.15 -8.33
C VAL A 195 -11.19 -14.44 -9.14
N VAL A 196 -10.13 -15.23 -8.98
CA VAL A 196 -9.96 -16.51 -9.67
C VAL A 196 -9.80 -17.63 -8.66
N LYS A 197 -10.20 -18.85 -9.04
CA LYS A 197 -9.98 -20.04 -8.22
C LYS A 197 -8.49 -20.40 -8.25
N VAL A 198 -7.86 -20.39 -7.08
CA VAL A 198 -6.46 -20.75 -6.89
C VAL A 198 -6.20 -22.21 -7.31
N GLN A 199 -5.11 -22.46 -8.03
CA GLN A 199 -4.63 -23.82 -8.32
C GLN A 199 -3.89 -24.39 -7.09
N PRO A 200 -3.87 -25.72 -6.87
CA PRO A 200 -3.23 -26.31 -5.69
C PRO A 200 -1.78 -25.87 -5.48
N HIS A 201 -1.01 -25.69 -6.56
CA HIS A 201 0.39 -25.26 -6.50
C HIS A 201 0.56 -23.75 -6.22
N GLU A 202 -0.48 -22.93 -6.41
CA GLU A 202 -0.45 -21.48 -6.14
C GLU A 202 -0.77 -21.15 -4.68
N VAL A 203 -1.38 -22.09 -3.94
CA VAL A 203 -1.69 -21.94 -2.51
C VAL A 203 -0.42 -21.61 -1.72
N VAL A 204 0.70 -22.27 -2.04
CA VAL A 204 2.00 -22.04 -1.40
C VAL A 204 2.50 -20.59 -1.58
N VAL A 205 2.14 -19.93 -2.68
CA VAL A 205 2.52 -18.53 -2.94
C VAL A 205 1.77 -17.61 -1.98
N ILE A 206 0.50 -17.88 -1.74
CA ILE A 206 -0.35 -17.12 -0.80
C ILE A 206 0.15 -17.34 0.63
N GLU A 207 0.40 -18.59 1.01
CA GLU A 207 0.91 -18.97 2.33
C GLU A 207 2.28 -18.32 2.61
N ASN A 208 3.19 -18.33 1.63
CA ASN A 208 4.51 -17.72 1.78
C ASN A 208 4.44 -16.19 1.96
N LYS A 209 3.50 -15.50 1.31
CA LYS A 209 3.32 -14.05 1.46
C LYS A 209 2.93 -13.70 2.90
N ILE A 210 1.92 -14.35 3.45
CA ILE A 210 1.48 -14.08 4.83
C ILE A 210 2.53 -14.53 5.85
N THR A 211 3.20 -15.65 5.60
CA THR A 211 4.29 -16.15 6.46
C THR A 211 5.46 -15.15 6.51
N SER A 212 5.87 -14.63 5.35
CA SER A 212 6.95 -13.64 5.27
C SER A 212 6.59 -12.33 5.95
N TYR A 213 5.35 -11.86 5.75
CA TYR A 213 4.83 -10.68 6.43
C TYR A 213 4.82 -10.88 7.95
N ASN A 214 4.32 -12.00 8.45
CA ASN A 214 4.28 -12.31 9.87
C ASN A 214 5.69 -12.33 10.48
N ASN A 215 6.67 -12.96 9.81
CA ASN A 215 8.06 -12.97 10.27
C ASN A 215 8.67 -11.55 10.34
N SER A 216 8.29 -10.66 9.41
CA SER A 216 8.74 -9.26 9.42
C SER A 216 8.21 -8.45 10.62
N LYS A 217 7.10 -8.90 11.23
CA LYS A 217 6.46 -8.26 12.38
C LYS A 217 6.85 -8.91 13.70
N ALA A 218 6.95 -10.23 13.72
CA ALA A 218 7.35 -11.03 14.87
C ALA A 218 8.26 -12.18 14.38
N PRO A 219 9.60 -12.03 14.52
CA PRO A 219 10.55 -13.04 14.08
C PRO A 219 10.25 -14.42 14.65
N PHE A 220 10.42 -15.47 13.84
CA PHE A 220 10.16 -16.84 14.25
C PHE A 220 11.19 -17.33 15.27
N SER A 221 10.72 -18.09 16.28
CA SER A 221 11.58 -18.75 17.26
C SER A 221 12.14 -20.11 16.80
N GLN A 222 11.72 -20.58 15.63
CA GLN A 222 12.05 -21.91 15.08
C GLN A 222 12.50 -21.80 13.61
N GLN A 223 13.33 -22.74 13.16
CA GLN A 223 13.90 -22.73 11.80
C GLN A 223 12.87 -23.02 10.72
N GLN A 224 12.03 -24.05 10.92
CA GLN A 224 10.93 -24.37 10.01
C GLN A 224 9.65 -23.72 10.53
N PRO A 225 8.93 -22.89 9.75
CA PRO A 225 7.72 -22.22 10.24
C PRO A 225 6.60 -23.17 10.68
N PHE A 226 6.58 -24.38 10.14
CA PHE A 226 5.51 -25.37 10.33
C PHE A 226 6.13 -26.77 10.45
N VAL A 227 5.81 -27.50 11.52
CA VAL A 227 6.27 -28.88 11.77
C VAL A 227 5.07 -29.76 12.11
N ASN A 228 4.78 -30.74 11.26
CA ASN A 228 3.72 -31.71 11.52
C ASN A 228 4.20 -32.76 12.53
N LEU A 229 3.43 -32.97 13.61
CA LEU A 229 3.69 -33.95 14.65
C LEU A 229 2.52 -34.93 14.71
N ASN A 230 2.52 -35.88 13.78
CA ASN A 230 1.42 -36.84 13.59
C ASN A 230 1.84 -38.23 14.05
N PHE A 231 1.03 -38.86 14.91
CA PHE A 231 1.33 -40.17 15.49
C PHE A 231 0.12 -41.09 15.44
N CYS A 232 0.36 -42.40 15.40
CA CYS A 232 -0.70 -43.41 15.48
C CYS A 232 -0.28 -44.59 16.35
N ILE A 233 -1.27 -45.31 16.85
CA ILE A 233 -1.12 -46.61 17.51
C ILE A 233 -1.73 -47.64 16.60
N LYS A 234 -0.97 -48.70 16.31
CA LYS A 234 -1.42 -49.84 15.50
C LYS A 234 -1.55 -51.08 16.38
N ASP A 235 -2.49 -51.97 16.04
CA ASP A 235 -2.54 -53.31 16.62
C ASP A 235 -1.55 -54.27 15.95
N ASP A 236 -1.53 -55.53 16.40
CA ASP A 236 -0.61 -56.56 15.89
C ASP A 236 -0.83 -56.89 14.40
N SER A 237 -2.00 -56.57 13.84
CA SER A 237 -2.29 -56.72 12.41
C SER A 237 -1.82 -55.53 11.57
N GLY A 238 -1.36 -54.45 12.21
CA GLY A 238 -0.96 -53.21 11.57
C GLY A 238 -2.10 -52.21 11.34
N LEU A 239 -3.31 -52.49 11.84
CA LEU A 239 -4.46 -51.59 11.73
C LEU A 239 -4.31 -50.40 12.69
N ILE A 240 -4.60 -49.18 12.23
CA ILE A 240 -4.60 -47.98 13.08
C ILE A 240 -5.83 -48.02 14.00
N ILE A 241 -5.58 -48.12 15.32
CA ILE A 241 -6.63 -48.16 16.35
C ILE A 241 -6.76 -46.84 17.12
N ALA A 242 -5.76 -45.96 17.03
CA ALA A 242 -5.81 -44.59 17.53
C ALA A 242 -4.83 -43.70 16.76
N GLY A 243 -5.13 -42.41 16.63
CA GLY A 243 -4.30 -41.45 15.91
C GLY A 243 -4.43 -40.04 16.44
N ILE A 244 -3.35 -39.26 16.30
CA ILE A 244 -3.31 -37.83 16.61
C ILE A 244 -2.64 -37.09 15.44
N THR A 245 -3.26 -36.01 14.98
CA THR A 245 -2.64 -35.05 14.06
C THR A 245 -2.46 -33.71 14.76
N SER A 246 -1.32 -33.07 14.50
CA SER A 246 -1.03 -31.77 15.08
C SER A 246 0.01 -31.02 14.26
N LEU A 247 -0.01 -29.70 14.41
CA LEU A 247 0.90 -28.78 13.77
C LEU A 247 1.56 -27.91 14.84
N MET A 248 2.87 -27.97 14.93
CA MET A 248 3.63 -26.93 15.63
C MET A 248 3.96 -25.82 14.63
N TYR A 249 3.37 -24.65 14.81
CA TYR A 249 3.61 -23.49 13.97
C TYR A 249 4.54 -22.48 14.65
N CYS A 250 4.93 -21.46 13.89
CA CYS A 250 5.80 -20.38 14.32
C CYS A 250 5.54 -19.94 15.77
N TRP A 251 6.62 -19.54 16.45
CA TRP A 251 6.61 -19.14 17.86
C TRP A 251 6.45 -20.29 18.88
N GLY A 252 6.61 -21.56 18.48
CA GLY A 252 6.58 -22.69 19.42
C GLY A 252 5.16 -22.95 19.96
N MET A 253 4.18 -22.89 19.07
CA MET A 253 2.77 -23.10 19.40
C MET A 253 2.31 -24.43 18.83
N LEU A 254 1.87 -25.35 19.68
CA LEU A 254 1.31 -26.64 19.26
C LEU A 254 -0.20 -26.49 19.06
N PHE A 255 -0.68 -26.77 17.85
CA PHE A 255 -2.10 -26.95 17.57
C PHE A 255 -2.42 -28.44 17.43
N VAL A 256 -3.23 -29.00 18.32
CA VAL A 256 -3.75 -30.36 18.19
C VAL A 256 -5.02 -30.30 17.35
N ASP A 257 -4.97 -30.91 16.17
CA ASP A 257 -6.04 -30.82 15.16
C ASP A 257 -7.05 -31.97 15.31
N ILE A 258 -6.56 -33.21 15.33
CA ILE A 258 -7.41 -34.41 15.44
C ILE A 258 -6.86 -35.34 16.50
N LEU A 259 -7.72 -35.87 17.36
CA LEU A 259 -7.46 -37.05 18.18
C LEU A 259 -8.61 -38.04 18.01
N ALA A 260 -8.31 -39.22 17.49
CA ALA A 260 -9.28 -40.26 17.22
C ALA A 260 -8.83 -41.58 17.85
N ILE A 261 -9.81 -42.32 18.39
CA ILE A 261 -9.62 -43.66 18.95
C ILE A 261 -10.77 -44.50 18.40
N ASP A 262 -10.50 -45.74 18.03
CA ASP A 262 -11.57 -46.70 17.73
C ASP A 262 -12.37 -47.00 19.01
N GLU A 263 -13.70 -46.95 18.92
CA GLU A 263 -14.63 -47.09 20.05
C GLU A 263 -14.38 -48.36 20.87
N LYS A 264 -13.97 -49.46 20.23
CA LYS A 264 -13.64 -50.72 20.91
C LYS A 264 -12.49 -50.56 21.90
N TYR A 265 -11.64 -49.57 21.68
CA TYR A 265 -10.45 -49.29 22.49
C TYR A 265 -10.63 -48.07 23.40
N TYR A 266 -11.84 -47.51 23.51
CA TYR A 266 -12.13 -46.45 24.47
C TYR A 266 -11.79 -46.86 25.90
N LYS A 267 -11.38 -45.87 26.71
CA LYS A 267 -11.00 -46.03 28.12
C LYS A 267 -9.77 -46.90 28.40
N ASN A 268 -9.02 -47.32 27.37
CA ASN A 268 -7.72 -48.00 27.52
C ASN A 268 -6.51 -47.05 27.63
N GLY A 269 -6.73 -45.76 27.88
CA GLY A 269 -5.67 -44.76 28.04
C GLY A 269 -4.93 -44.37 26.74
N LEU A 270 -5.36 -44.85 25.57
CA LEU A 270 -4.70 -44.57 24.28
C LEU A 270 -4.68 -43.07 23.94
N GLY A 271 -5.78 -42.36 24.20
CA GLY A 271 -5.85 -40.91 23.99
C GLY A 271 -4.85 -40.14 24.85
N SER A 272 -4.79 -40.47 26.14
CA SER A 272 -3.81 -39.88 27.07
C SER A 272 -2.37 -40.15 26.63
N LYS A 273 -2.10 -41.36 26.13
CA LYS A 273 -0.78 -41.74 25.61
C LYS A 273 -0.39 -40.90 24.40
N LEU A 274 -1.28 -40.77 23.41
CA LEU A 274 -1.02 -39.97 22.20
C LEU A 274 -0.88 -38.48 22.52
N LEU A 275 -1.77 -37.92 23.35
CA LEU A 275 -1.72 -36.52 23.75
C LEU A 275 -0.42 -36.19 24.50
N SER A 276 -0.05 -37.04 25.48
CA SER A 276 1.21 -36.85 26.21
C SER A 276 2.43 -36.99 25.31
N HIS A 277 2.38 -37.91 24.34
CA HIS A 277 3.48 -38.11 23.40
C HIS A 277 3.69 -36.87 22.53
N VAL A 278 2.63 -36.34 21.90
CA VAL A 278 2.76 -35.16 21.02
C VAL A 278 3.17 -33.91 21.80
N GLU A 279 2.64 -33.71 23.02
CA GLU A 279 3.04 -32.59 23.87
C GLU A 279 4.53 -32.65 24.22
N ASN A 280 5.05 -33.85 24.52
CA ASN A 280 6.47 -34.04 24.83
C ASN A 280 7.36 -33.82 23.60
N GLU A 281 6.95 -34.31 22.42
CA GLU A 281 7.70 -34.05 21.18
C GLU A 281 7.72 -32.55 20.83
N ALA A 282 6.60 -31.85 20.99
CA ALA A 282 6.54 -30.41 20.78
C ALA A 282 7.41 -29.64 21.78
N LYS A 283 7.41 -30.02 23.07
CA LYS A 283 8.29 -29.43 24.10
C LYS A 283 9.78 -29.56 23.76
N LYS A 284 10.20 -30.72 23.25
CA LYS A 284 11.59 -30.93 22.80
C LYS A 284 12.00 -29.97 21.68
N LEU A 285 11.03 -29.52 20.88
CA LEU A 285 11.21 -28.54 19.82
C LEU A 285 10.99 -27.09 20.27
N GLY A 286 10.80 -26.86 21.57
CA GLY A 286 10.64 -25.53 22.16
C GLY A 286 9.20 -25.03 22.26
N ALA A 287 8.20 -25.90 22.10
CA ALA A 287 6.81 -25.49 22.27
C ALA A 287 6.50 -25.10 23.72
N THR A 288 5.86 -23.94 23.91
CA THR A 288 5.52 -23.38 25.23
C THR A 288 4.02 -23.40 25.52
N LEU A 289 3.21 -23.59 24.47
CA LEU A 289 1.77 -23.61 24.58
C LEU A 289 1.18 -24.61 23.59
N ALA A 290 0.21 -25.38 24.06
CA ALA A 290 -0.67 -26.18 23.23
C ALA A 290 -2.05 -25.56 23.22
N HIS A 291 -2.72 -25.59 22.07
CA HIS A 291 -4.13 -25.26 21.97
C HIS A 291 -4.83 -26.18 20.98
N LEU A 292 -6.15 -26.22 21.11
CA LEU A 292 -7.04 -27.03 20.29
C LEU A 292 -8.44 -26.44 20.34
N ASP A 293 -9.32 -27.04 19.55
CA ASP A 293 -10.74 -26.89 19.74
C ASP A 293 -11.44 -28.26 19.77
N THR A 294 -12.62 -28.31 20.39
CA THR A 294 -13.40 -29.54 20.52
C THR A 294 -14.88 -29.23 20.72
N PHE A 295 -15.78 -30.06 20.19
CA PHE A 295 -17.23 -29.86 20.38
C PHE A 295 -17.71 -30.34 21.76
N ASP A 296 -18.88 -29.89 22.21
CA ASP A 296 -19.50 -30.37 23.46
C ASP A 296 -19.76 -31.89 23.47
N PHE A 297 -20.07 -32.48 22.33
CA PHE A 297 -20.20 -33.93 22.14
C PHE A 297 -18.85 -34.64 21.97
N GLN A 298 -17.72 -33.91 21.95
CA GLN A 298 -16.37 -34.45 21.85
C GLN A 298 -15.54 -34.09 23.08
N ALA A 299 -15.19 -35.09 23.88
CA ALA A 299 -14.01 -35.14 24.75
C ALA A 299 -13.55 -33.87 25.55
N LYS A 300 -14.40 -32.85 25.77
CA LYS A 300 -14.03 -31.63 26.52
C LYS A 300 -13.44 -31.96 27.89
N ASP A 301 -14.15 -32.79 28.65
CA ASP A 301 -13.73 -33.19 29.99
C ASP A 301 -12.45 -34.03 29.97
N PHE A 302 -12.15 -34.70 28.86
CA PHE A 302 -10.86 -35.38 28.68
C PHE A 302 -9.73 -34.35 28.62
N TYR A 303 -9.85 -33.27 27.83
CA TYR A 303 -8.81 -32.24 27.76
C TYR A 303 -8.67 -31.47 29.08
N ILE A 304 -9.77 -31.16 29.77
CA ILE A 304 -9.74 -30.54 31.11
C ILE A 304 -8.92 -31.41 32.08
N LYS A 305 -9.15 -32.73 32.08
CA LYS A 305 -8.36 -33.67 32.90
C LYS A 305 -6.87 -33.71 32.56
N HIS A 306 -6.49 -33.30 31.34
CA HIS A 306 -5.08 -33.20 30.92
C HIS A 306 -4.50 -31.80 31.07
N GLY A 307 -5.18 -30.91 31.81
CA GLY A 307 -4.68 -29.59 32.17
C GLY A 307 -4.96 -28.50 31.13
N TYR A 308 -5.89 -28.74 30.20
CA TYR A 308 -6.36 -27.68 29.31
C TYR A 308 -7.44 -26.83 29.98
N GLU A 309 -7.38 -25.53 29.74
CA GLU A 309 -8.38 -24.56 30.16
C GLU A 309 -9.16 -24.02 28.95
N VAL A 310 -10.44 -23.72 29.13
CA VAL A 310 -11.28 -23.08 28.10
C VAL A 310 -10.97 -21.59 28.08
N PHE A 311 -10.63 -21.05 26.90
CA PHE A 311 -10.45 -19.61 26.70
C PHE A 311 -11.47 -19.00 25.73
N GLY A 312 -12.22 -19.83 25.01
CA GLY A 312 -13.25 -19.40 24.09
C GLY A 312 -14.36 -20.43 23.95
N VAL A 313 -15.59 -19.97 23.72
CA VAL A 313 -16.75 -20.80 23.43
C VAL A 313 -17.46 -20.19 22.24
N LEU A 314 -17.71 -21.00 21.23
CA LEU A 314 -18.55 -20.65 20.10
C LEU A 314 -19.87 -21.41 20.23
N ASP A 315 -20.92 -20.68 20.60
CA ASP A 315 -22.27 -21.22 20.69
C ASP A 315 -22.88 -21.44 19.30
N ASP A 316 -23.85 -22.37 19.24
CA ASP A 316 -24.60 -22.73 18.03
C ASP A 316 -23.71 -23.20 16.86
N CYS A 317 -22.63 -23.92 17.18
CA CYS A 317 -21.67 -24.49 16.24
C CYS A 317 -21.45 -25.99 16.49
N PRO A 318 -22.02 -26.88 15.64
CA PRO A 318 -23.15 -26.63 14.75
C PRO A 318 -24.42 -26.28 15.54
N LYS A 319 -25.53 -25.97 14.85
CA LYS A 319 -26.78 -25.57 15.51
C LYS A 319 -27.17 -26.51 16.67
N GLY A 320 -27.38 -25.95 17.86
CA GLY A 320 -27.69 -26.69 19.09
C GLY A 320 -26.49 -27.23 19.88
N HIS A 321 -25.26 -27.04 19.38
CA HIS A 321 -24.02 -27.49 19.99
C HIS A 321 -23.04 -26.33 20.22
N LYS A 322 -21.97 -26.61 20.98
CA LYS A 322 -20.90 -25.65 21.27
C LYS A 322 -19.56 -26.18 20.79
N ARG A 323 -18.71 -25.29 20.28
CA ARG A 323 -17.28 -25.54 20.06
C ARG A 323 -16.47 -24.80 21.12
N TYR A 324 -15.63 -25.53 21.85
CA TYR A 324 -14.75 -25.00 22.87
C TYR A 324 -13.35 -24.83 22.31
N TYR A 325 -12.74 -23.68 22.57
CA TYR A 325 -11.33 -23.41 22.30
C TYR A 325 -10.56 -23.51 23.60
N MET A 326 -9.54 -24.36 23.61
CA MET A 326 -8.84 -24.75 24.81
C MET A 326 -7.33 -24.58 24.65
N LYS A 327 -6.65 -24.22 25.74
CA LYS A 327 -5.19 -24.05 25.75
C LYS A 327 -4.57 -24.68 26.99
N LYS A 328 -3.28 -24.98 26.92
CA LYS A 328 -2.46 -25.49 28.00
C LYS A 328 -1.06 -24.91 27.89
N VAL A 329 -0.55 -24.35 28.98
CA VAL A 329 0.86 -23.98 29.04
C VAL A 329 1.69 -25.26 29.16
N LEU A 330 2.64 -25.42 28.25
CA LEU A 330 3.57 -26.54 28.22
C LEU A 330 4.79 -26.13 29.05
N GLY A 331 4.83 -26.61 30.30
CA GLY A 331 5.95 -26.37 31.23
C GLY A 331 7.20 -27.16 30.94
#